data_AF-A0A6B2UT25-F1
#
_entry.id   AF-A0A6B2UT25-F1
#
_cell.length_a   1.000
_cell.length_b   1.000
_cell.length_c   1.000
_cell.angle_alpha   90.00
_cell.angle_beta   90.00
_cell.angle_gamma   90.00
#
_symmetry.space_group_name_H-M   'P 1'
#
loop_
_entity.id
_entity.type
_entity.pdbx_description
1 polymer ?
#
loop_
_entity_poly.entity_id
_entity_poly.type
_entity_poly.pdbx_seq_one_letter_code
_entity_poly.pdbx_strand_id
1 'polypeptide(L)'
;MSMFTGDKKQGGNVVTTLNSAAQKAAFTGLGDKKGAVAALDPQTGAILALASTPSYDPSTFAGNSDKDSKAWQALQKDKDKPMLNR
;
A
#
# COMPACT_ATOMS: atom_id res chain seq x y z
N MET A 1 -37.62 -6.56 1.34
CA MET A 1 -37.49 -8.03 1.31
C MET A 1 -36.10 -8.55 1.71
N SER A 2 -34.96 -8.00 1.28
CA SER A 2 -33.62 -8.57 1.61
C SER A 2 -33.13 -8.47 3.07
N MET A 3 -33.81 -7.75 3.96
CA MET A 3 -33.45 -7.71 5.39
C MET A 3 -33.92 -8.96 6.16
N PHE A 4 -34.82 -9.75 5.57
CA PHE A 4 -35.42 -10.93 6.19
C PHE A 4 -34.96 -12.26 5.58
N THR A 5 -34.25 -12.26 4.44
CA THR A 5 -33.77 -13.46 3.72
C THR A 5 -32.32 -13.87 4.03
N GLY A 6 -31.58 -13.11 4.83
CA GLY A 6 -30.21 -13.48 5.23
C GLY A 6 -29.15 -13.36 4.12
N ASP A 7 -29.47 -12.67 3.02
CA ASP A 7 -28.52 -12.45 1.92
C ASP A 7 -27.33 -11.62 2.41
N LYS A 8 -26.12 -12.18 2.31
CA LYS A 8 -24.89 -11.47 2.68
C LYS A 8 -24.68 -10.29 1.73
N LYS A 9 -24.74 -9.06 2.27
CA LYS A 9 -24.32 -7.86 1.54
C LYS A 9 -22.85 -8.02 1.12
N GLN A 10 -22.60 -7.99 -0.19
CA GLN A 10 -21.24 -7.97 -0.71
C GLN A 10 -20.60 -6.60 -0.47
N GLY A 11 -19.29 -6.59 -0.28
CA GLY A 11 -18.50 -5.36 -0.22
C GLY A 11 -18.51 -4.64 -1.58
N GLY A 12 -18.39 -3.32 -1.55
CA GLY A 12 -18.24 -2.50 -2.75
C GLY A 12 -16.80 -2.47 -3.28
N ASN A 13 -16.64 -2.12 -4.55
CA ASN A 13 -15.34 -1.90 -5.17
C ASN A 13 -14.86 -0.47 -4.95
N VAL A 14 -13.54 -0.29 -4.77
CA VAL A 14 -12.87 1.01 -4.77
C VAL A 14 -12.04 1.12 -6.04
N VAL A 15 -12.34 2.12 -6.87
CA VAL A 15 -11.56 2.43 -8.07
C VAL A 15 -10.67 3.63 -7.77
N THR A 16 -9.39 3.52 -8.10
CA THR A 16 -8.39 4.57 -7.85
C THR A 16 -7.91 5.17 -9.17
N THR A 17 -7.23 6.32 -9.10
CA THR A 17 -6.56 6.95 -10.25
C THR A 17 -5.20 6.33 -10.56
N LEU A 18 -4.74 5.38 -9.73
CA LEU A 18 -3.40 4.80 -9.88
C LEU A 18 -3.29 4.06 -11.21
N ASN A 19 -2.20 4.36 -11.92
CA ASN A 19 -1.80 3.62 -13.09
C ASN A 19 -0.78 2.55 -12.68
N SER A 20 -1.09 1.28 -12.90
CA SER A 20 -0.25 0.16 -12.47
C SER A 20 1.16 0.17 -13.09
N ALA A 21 1.29 0.59 -14.35
CA ALA A 21 2.56 0.70 -15.03
C ALA A 21 3.41 1.86 -14.43
N ALA A 22 2.78 3.01 -14.21
CA ALA A 22 3.44 4.16 -13.55
C ALA A 22 3.89 3.81 -12.13
N GLN A 23 3.03 3.14 -11.35
CA GLN A 23 3.34 2.68 -9.99
C GLN A 23 4.54 1.74 -9.97
N LYS A 24 4.58 0.75 -10.89
CA LYS A 24 5.70 -0.19 -11.00
C LYS A 24 6.99 0.51 -11.40
N ALA A 25 6.91 1.44 -12.36
CA ALA A 25 8.06 2.23 -12.80
C ALA A 25 8.60 3.12 -11.66
N ALA A 26 7.72 3.78 -10.91
CA ALA A 26 8.10 4.61 -9.76
C ALA A 26 8.81 3.80 -8.68
N PHE A 27 8.27 2.63 -8.32
CA PHE A 27 8.87 1.76 -7.31
C PHE A 27 10.22 1.18 -7.78
N THR A 28 10.28 0.67 -9.02
CA THR A 28 11.52 0.11 -9.59
C THR A 28 12.59 1.19 -9.76
N GLY A 29 12.20 2.40 -10.16
CA GLY A 29 13.11 3.53 -10.35
C GLY A 29 13.71 4.07 -9.06
N LEU A 30 12.98 3.97 -7.94
CA LEU A 30 13.53 4.24 -6.61
C LEU A 30 14.57 3.18 -6.21
N GLY A 31 14.30 1.91 -6.46
CA GLY A 31 15.22 0.80 -6.14
C GLY A 31 15.63 0.83 -4.66
N ASP A 32 16.93 0.79 -4.39
CA ASP A 32 17.50 0.79 -3.04
C ASP A 32 17.63 2.19 -2.42
N LYS A 33 17.19 3.25 -3.12
CA LYS A 33 17.26 4.61 -2.60
C LYS A 33 16.21 4.82 -1.53
N LYS A 34 16.50 5.71 -0.59
CA LYS A 34 15.55 6.16 0.43
C LYS A 34 14.87 7.44 -0.06
N GLY A 35 13.57 7.38 -0.34
CA GLY A 35 12.83 8.52 -0.89
C GLY A 35 11.43 8.16 -1.37
N ALA A 36 10.81 9.11 -2.08
CA ALA A 36 9.47 8.96 -2.61
C ALA A 36 9.34 9.50 -4.04
N VAL A 37 8.31 9.02 -4.75
CA VAL A 37 7.88 9.50 -6.06
C VAL A 37 6.38 9.72 -6.01
N ALA A 38 5.94 10.90 -6.46
CA ALA A 38 4.55 11.21 -6.75
C ALA A 38 4.41 11.60 -8.22
N ALA A 39 3.56 10.89 -8.96
CA ALA A 39 3.22 11.22 -10.33
C ALA A 39 1.76 11.66 -10.40
N LEU A 40 1.51 12.78 -11.05
CA LEU A 40 0.18 13.35 -11.23
C LEU A 40 -0.11 13.65 -12.70
N ASP A 41 -1.38 13.55 -13.07
CA ASP A 41 -1.91 14.20 -14.26
C ASP A 41 -2.20 15.68 -13.92
N PRO A 42 -1.46 16.65 -14.49
CA PRO A 42 -1.63 18.06 -14.15
C PRO A 42 -2.95 18.66 -14.66
N GLN A 43 -3.62 18.04 -15.63
CA GLN A 43 -4.88 18.55 -16.16
C GLN A 43 -6.07 18.19 -15.29
N THR A 44 -6.04 17.01 -14.66
CA THR A 44 -7.15 16.46 -13.88
C THR A 44 -6.88 16.44 -12.37
N GLY A 45 -5.61 16.55 -11.96
CA GLY A 45 -5.17 16.35 -10.58
C GLY A 45 -5.11 14.87 -10.18
N ALA A 46 -5.31 13.94 -11.10
CA ALA A 46 -5.30 12.51 -10.80
C ALA A 46 -3.91 12.04 -10.35
N ILE A 47 -3.85 11.30 -9.25
CA ILE A 47 -2.61 10.70 -8.76
C ILE A 47 -2.38 9.38 -9.48
N LEU A 48 -1.35 9.33 -10.32
CA LEU A 48 -1.05 8.18 -11.17
C LEU A 48 -0.09 7.19 -10.49
N ALA A 49 0.79 7.66 -9.61
CA ALA A 49 1.67 6.82 -8.83
C ALA A 49 2.08 7.49 -7.51
N LEU A 50 2.21 6.69 -6.45
CA LEU A 50 2.77 7.05 -5.14
C LEU A 50 3.66 5.91 -4.66
N ALA A 51 4.97 6.12 -4.65
CA ALA A 51 5.93 5.12 -4.19
C ALA A 51 6.81 5.71 -3.09
N SER A 52 7.07 4.93 -2.03
CA SER A 52 8.03 5.22 -0.98
C SER A 52 8.96 4.02 -0.84
N THR A 53 10.25 4.30 -0.64
CA THR A 53 11.29 3.28 -0.45
C THR A 53 12.24 3.70 0.69
N PRO A 54 12.81 2.75 1.45
CA PRO A 54 12.48 1.31 1.43
C PRO A 54 11.04 1.03 1.88
N SER A 55 10.44 -0.05 1.39
CA SER A 55 9.08 -0.50 1.71
C SER A 55 9.11 -1.87 2.40
N TYR A 56 7.96 -2.46 2.67
CA TYR A 56 7.81 -3.75 3.35
C TYR A 56 6.70 -4.58 2.71
N ASP A 57 6.70 -5.89 2.97
CA ASP A 57 5.60 -6.78 2.58
C ASP A 57 4.53 -6.81 3.69
N PRO A 58 3.34 -6.23 3.46
CA PRO A 58 2.28 -6.16 4.47
C PRO A 58 1.70 -7.54 4.84
N SER A 59 1.89 -8.56 4.00
CA SER A 59 1.40 -9.92 4.28
C SER A 59 2.12 -10.57 5.47
N THR A 60 3.31 -10.08 5.81
CA THR A 60 4.17 -10.62 6.88
C THR A 60 3.62 -10.42 8.29
N PHE A 61 2.64 -9.54 8.47
CA PHE A 61 2.01 -9.26 9.76
C PHE A 61 0.48 -9.12 9.69
N ALA A 62 -0.14 -9.50 8.57
CA ALA A 62 -1.59 -9.37 8.38
C ALA A 62 -2.41 -10.42 9.16
N GLY A 63 -1.75 -11.39 9.79
CA GLY A 63 -2.38 -12.42 10.63
C GLY A 63 -2.55 -12.00 12.09
N ASN A 64 -2.85 -12.99 12.93
CA ASN A 64 -3.02 -12.83 14.38
C ASN A 64 -2.20 -13.87 15.18
N SER A 65 -0.95 -14.07 14.79
CA SER A 65 -0.01 -15.00 15.44
C SER A 65 1.17 -14.28 16.11
N ASP A 66 1.89 -14.99 16.97
CA ASP A 66 3.13 -14.49 17.55
C ASP A 66 4.20 -14.15 16.49
N LYS A 67 4.15 -14.80 15.32
CA LYS A 67 5.06 -14.49 14.21
C LYS A 67 4.73 -13.13 13.61
N ASP A 68 3.45 -12.82 13.43
CA ASP A 68 2.98 -11.51 12.93
C ASP A 68 3.39 -10.39 13.89
N SER A 69 3.20 -10.60 15.20
CA SER A 69 3.61 -9.63 16.23
C SER A 69 5.12 -9.37 16.21
N LYS A 70 5.94 -10.41 16.04
CA LYS A 70 7.40 -10.26 15.91
C LYS A 70 7.79 -9.53 14.63
N ALA A 71 7.16 -9.83 13.49
CA ALA A 71 7.40 -9.16 12.22
C ALA A 71 7.07 -7.66 12.30
N TRP A 72 5.92 -7.32 12.90
CA TRP A 72 5.53 -5.93 13.16
C TRP A 72 6.55 -5.19 14.03
N GLN A 73 7.00 -5.79 15.14
CA GLN A 73 8.00 -5.19 16.03
C GLN A 73 9.36 -4.98 15.33
N ALA A 74 9.75 -5.87 14.42
CA ALA A 74 10.97 -5.71 13.64
C ALA A 74 10.87 -4.49 12.71
N LEU A 75 9.75 -4.35 11.97
CA LEU A 75 9.49 -3.19 11.09
C LEU A 75 9.48 -1.86 11.86
N GLN A 76 8.96 -1.83 13.08
CA GLN A 76 8.98 -0.63 13.94
C GLN A 76 10.39 -0.19 14.35
N LYS A 77 11.30 -1.15 14.55
CA LYS A 77 12.67 -0.91 15.03
C LYS A 77 13.67 -0.72 13.89
N ASP A 78 13.24 -0.91 12.65
CA ASP A 78 14.08 -0.78 11.47
C ASP A 78 14.57 0.67 11.31
N LYS A 79 15.89 0.82 11.18
CA LYS A 79 16.57 2.13 11.00
C LYS A 79 16.19 2.80 9.68
N ASP A 80 15.84 2.00 8.68
CA ASP A 80 15.41 2.48 7.39
C ASP A 80 13.97 2.97 7.37
N LYS A 81 13.23 2.76 8.46
CA LYS A 81 11.85 3.23 8.65
C LYS A 81 10.98 2.90 7.43
N PRO A 82 10.83 1.61 7.06
CA PRO A 82 10.12 1.21 5.85
C PRO A 82 8.62 1.51 5.91
N MET A 83 8.06 1.68 7.12
CA MET A 83 6.67 2.06 7.33
C MET A 83 6.40 3.56 7.20
N LEU A 84 7.44 4.38 7.00
CA LEU A 84 7.28 5.81 6.78
C LEU A 84 6.78 6.06 5.35
N ASN A 85 5.61 6.67 5.25
CA ASN A 85 5.16 7.29 4.01
C ASN A 85 5.96 8.60 3.82
N ARG A 86 6.79 8.64 2.77
CA ARG A 86 7.77 9.72 2.52
C ARG A 86 7.25 10.70 1.50
#